data_AF-A0A352SAS3-F1
#
_entry.id   AF-A0A352SAS3-F1
#
_cell.length_a   1.000
_cell.length_b   1.000
_cell.length_c   1.000
_cell.angle_alpha   90.00
_cell.angle_beta   90.00
_cell.angle_gamma   90.00
#
_symmetry.space_group_name_H-M   'P 1'
#
loop_
_entity.id
_entity.type
_entity.pdbx_description
1 polymer ?
#
loop_
_entity_poly.entity_id
_entity_poly.type
_entity_poly.pdbx_seq_one_letter_code
_entity_poly.pdbx_strand_id
1 'polypeptide(L)'
;MTSTAHTGRSPMRIMLVTTGLKVGGAEHQVILLAQAFLAMGHAVAILSLSPGREIDLPPGAHVVELSMRKTPAGMMRALGQARTLVRTWRPDVIHAHMVHANLFARALTRIVKCPPLVCTAHSFREGGR
;
A
#
# COMPACT_ATOMS: atom_id res chain seq x y z
N MET A 1 8.41 -29.49 21.38
CA MET A 1 7.80 -30.16 20.20
C MET A 1 6.39 -29.62 20.05
N THR A 2 6.13 -28.94 18.91
CA THR A 2 4.85 -28.61 18.20
C THR A 2 5.17 -27.36 17.38
N SER A 3 5.82 -27.50 16.21
CA SER A 3 5.18 -27.68 14.90
C SER A 3 3.97 -26.76 14.68
N THR A 4 4.21 -25.67 13.95
CA THR A 4 3.19 -25.03 13.10
C THR A 4 3.83 -24.81 11.74
N ALA A 5 3.33 -25.56 10.77
CA ALA A 5 3.76 -25.55 9.39
C ALA A 5 3.77 -24.14 8.80
N HIS A 6 4.93 -23.69 8.33
CA HIS A 6 4.96 -22.68 7.28
C HIS A 6 4.57 -23.41 5.99
N THR A 7 3.28 -23.41 5.67
CA THR A 7 2.78 -23.88 4.37
C THR A 7 3.57 -23.18 3.27
N GLY A 8 4.25 -23.97 2.43
CA GLY A 8 5.16 -23.52 1.37
C GLY A 8 4.49 -22.61 0.36
N ARG A 9 4.43 -21.31 0.65
CA ARG A 9 4.02 -20.28 -0.29
C ARG A 9 5.26 -19.58 -0.80
N SER A 10 5.43 -19.53 -2.12
CA SER A 10 6.55 -18.82 -2.75
C SER A 10 6.62 -17.37 -2.26
N PRO A 11 7.83 -16.79 -2.13
CA PRO A 11 7.99 -15.38 -1.79
C PRO A 11 7.21 -14.50 -2.75
N MET A 12 6.37 -13.61 -2.21
CA MET A 12 5.54 -12.69 -3.01
C MET A 12 6.03 -11.26 -2.86
N ARG A 13 5.65 -10.43 -3.83
CA ARG A 13 5.83 -8.98 -3.86
C ARG A 13 4.51 -8.31 -3.50
N ILE A 14 4.41 -7.85 -2.27
CA ILE A 14 3.21 -7.23 -1.68
C ILE A 14 3.34 -5.71 -1.72
N MET A 15 2.44 -5.02 -2.43
CA MET A 15 2.38 -3.57 -2.45
C MET A 15 1.25 -3.07 -1.55
N LEU A 16 1.59 -2.37 -0.47
CA LEU A 16 0.66 -1.72 0.43
C LEU A 16 0.42 -0.27 -0.03
N VAL A 17 -0.83 0.14 -0.17
CA VAL A 17 -1.22 1.50 -0.58
C VAL A 17 -1.94 2.18 0.57
N THR A 18 -1.43 3.34 0.99
CA THR A 18 -2.00 4.14 2.09
C THR A 18 -2.12 5.61 1.68
N THR A 19 -3.02 6.34 2.33
CA THR A 19 -3.23 7.77 2.07
C THR A 19 -2.16 8.66 2.67
N GLY A 20 -1.43 8.21 3.70
CA GLY A 20 -0.40 8.96 4.40
C GLY A 20 0.35 8.08 5.40
N LEU A 21 1.48 8.61 5.90
CA LEU A 21 2.32 7.97 6.92
C LEU A 21 2.52 8.92 8.12
N LYS A 22 1.43 9.56 8.54
CA LYS A 22 1.38 10.45 9.71
C LYS A 22 1.00 9.67 10.95
N VAL A 23 1.24 10.23 12.13
CA VAL A 23 0.87 9.59 13.40
C VAL A 23 -0.66 9.43 13.50
N GLY A 24 -1.15 8.21 13.35
CA GLY A 24 -2.57 7.83 13.35
C GLY A 24 -2.77 6.32 13.49
N GLY A 25 -4.02 5.85 13.61
CA GLY A 25 -4.33 4.44 13.89
C GLY A 25 -4.16 3.50 12.68
N ALA A 26 -4.48 3.95 11.48
CA ALA A 26 -4.43 3.10 10.28
C ALA A 26 -3.01 2.91 9.75
N GLU A 27 -2.16 3.92 9.94
CA GLU A 27 -0.76 3.93 9.53
C GLU A 27 0.05 2.89 10.33
N HIS A 28 -0.21 2.77 11.64
CA HIS A 28 0.36 1.69 12.46
C HIS A 28 0.01 0.31 11.92
N GLN A 29 -1.22 0.12 11.42
CA GLN A 29 -1.64 -1.16 10.88
C GLN A 29 -0.88 -1.52 9.59
N VAL A 30 -0.66 -0.54 8.70
CA VAL A 30 0.17 -0.72 7.48
C VAL A 30 1.61 -1.11 7.85
N ILE A 31 2.17 -0.50 8.89
CA ILE A 31 3.53 -0.79 9.36
C ILE A 31 3.64 -2.19 9.97
N LEU A 32 2.69 -2.56 10.83
CA LEU A 32 2.64 -3.90 11.42
C LEU A 32 2.47 -4.99 10.35
N LEU A 33 1.64 -4.73 9.34
CA LEU A 33 1.50 -5.62 8.19
C LEU A 33 2.80 -5.71 7.39
N ALA A 34 3.45 -4.58 7.10
CA ALA A 34 4.73 -4.57 6.39
C ALA A 34 5.80 -5.39 7.14
N GLN A 35 5.90 -5.21 8.46
CA GLN A 35 6.81 -5.98 9.32
C GLN A 35 6.49 -7.48 9.27
N ALA A 36 5.22 -7.86 9.41
CA ALA A 36 4.81 -9.26 9.37
C ALA A 36 5.11 -9.90 8.00
N PHE A 37 4.84 -9.19 6.90
CA PHE A 37 5.14 -9.69 5.56
C PHE A 37 6.64 -9.86 5.30
N LEU A 38 7.46 -8.89 5.74
CA LEU A 38 8.92 -9.02 5.66
C LEU A 38 9.43 -10.20 6.49
N ALA A 39 8.91 -10.39 7.71
CA ALA A 39 9.27 -11.51 8.58
C ALA A 39 8.89 -12.89 7.99
N MET A 40 7.83 -12.94 7.16
CA MET A 40 7.45 -14.13 6.38
C MET A 40 8.27 -14.31 5.09
N GLY A 41 9.29 -13.48 4.84
CA GLY A 41 10.15 -13.56 3.67
C GLY A 41 9.54 -13.01 2.38
N HIS A 42 8.49 -12.20 2.47
CA HIS A 42 7.92 -11.50 1.31
C HIS A 42 8.62 -10.17 1.07
N ALA A 43 8.67 -9.72 -0.18
CA ALA A 43 9.13 -8.38 -0.52
C ALA A 43 7.96 -7.39 -0.36
N VAL A 44 8.19 -6.27 0.32
CA VAL A 44 7.14 -5.29 0.61
C VAL A 44 7.48 -3.93 -0.01
N ALA A 45 6.52 -3.36 -0.73
CA ALA A 45 6.54 -1.96 -1.14
C ALA A 45 5.41 -1.19 -0.45
N ILE A 46 5.69 0.02 0.03
CA ILE A 46 4.70 0.92 0.63
C ILE A 46 4.55 2.14 -0.28
N LEU A 47 3.35 2.36 -0.79
CA LEU A 47 2.98 3.50 -1.62
C LEU A 47 2.10 4.45 -0.82
N SER A 48 2.64 5.61 -0.44
CA SER A 48 1.90 6.67 0.24
C SER A 48 1.40 7.71 -0.76
N LEU A 49 0.10 8.03 -0.72
CA LEU A 49 -0.47 9.06 -1.59
C LEU A 49 -0.10 10.47 -1.12
N SER A 50 -0.07 10.74 0.19
CA SER A 50 0.28 12.05 0.73
C SER A 50 1.77 12.16 1.05
N PRO A 51 2.34 13.38 0.98
CA PRO A 51 3.69 13.62 1.46
C PRO A 51 3.74 13.61 3.00
N GLY A 52 4.89 13.22 3.53
CA GLY A 52 5.20 13.33 4.95
C GLY A 52 5.20 11.95 5.60
N ARG A 53 6.37 11.63 6.16
CA ARG A 53 6.61 10.45 6.97
C ARG A 53 6.96 10.89 8.37
N GLU A 54 6.12 10.51 9.33
CA GLU A 54 6.32 10.79 10.75
C GLU A 54 6.59 9.50 11.55
N ILE A 55 6.51 8.33 10.90
CA ILE A 55 6.66 7.03 11.56
C ILE A 55 7.87 6.27 11.00
N ASP A 56 8.52 5.51 11.88
CA ASP A 56 9.55 4.55 11.53
C ASP A 56 8.99 3.39 10.71
N LEU A 57 9.55 3.22 9.51
CA LEU A 57 9.19 2.16 8.57
C LEU A 57 10.18 1.01 8.75
N PRO A 58 9.72 -0.24 8.55
CA PRO A 58 10.56 -1.39 8.75
C PRO A 58 11.77 -1.38 7.81
N PRO A 59 12.99 -1.69 8.31
CA PRO A 59 14.16 -1.84 7.47
C PRO A 59 13.89 -2.95 6.45
N GLY A 60 14.07 -2.64 5.16
CA GLY A 60 13.84 -3.58 4.05
C GLY A 60 12.54 -3.37 3.26
N ALA A 61 11.61 -2.52 3.71
CA ALA A 61 10.48 -2.10 2.87
C ALA A 61 10.91 -1.05 1.84
N HIS A 62 10.43 -1.20 0.59
CA HIS A 62 10.63 -0.21 -0.45
C HIS A 62 9.52 0.86 -0.39
N VAL A 63 9.86 2.10 -0.10
CA VAL A 63 8.88 3.15 0.19
C VAL A 63 8.85 4.20 -0.91
N VAL A 64 7.65 4.53 -1.39
CA VAL A 64 7.43 5.57 -2.41
C VAL A 64 6.32 6.50 -1.96
N GLU A 65 6.62 7.80 -1.90
CA GLU A 65 5.65 8.85 -1.63
C GLU A 65 5.29 9.59 -2.91
N LEU A 66 4.02 9.54 -3.32
CA LEU A 66 3.55 10.20 -4.55
C LEU A 66 3.37 11.71 -4.38
N SER A 67 3.40 12.21 -3.14
CA SER A 67 3.22 13.64 -2.82
C SER A 67 1.99 14.24 -3.53
N MET A 68 0.89 13.49 -3.56
CA MET A 68 -0.29 13.82 -4.35
C MET A 68 -0.91 15.13 -3.87
N ARG A 69 -1.00 16.09 -4.78
CA ARG A 69 -1.77 17.32 -4.56
C ARG A 69 -3.25 17.02 -4.79
N LYS A 70 -4.14 17.65 -4.01
CA LYS A 70 -5.61 17.55 -4.15
C LYS A 70 -6.14 18.34 -5.37
N THR A 71 -5.48 18.20 -6.51
CA THR A 71 -5.87 18.81 -7.79
C THR A 71 -5.97 17.71 -8.86
N PRO A 72 -6.82 17.86 -9.89
CA PRO A 72 -6.94 16.85 -10.95
C PRO A 72 -5.60 16.50 -11.61
N ALA A 73 -4.76 17.51 -11.88
CA ALA A 73 -3.42 17.31 -12.40
C ALA A 73 -2.49 16.57 -11.42
N GLY A 74 -2.60 16.85 -10.12
CA GLY A 74 -1.86 16.13 -9.07
C GLY A 74 -2.25 14.65 -9.00
N MET A 75 -3.56 14.36 -9.10
CA MET A 75 -4.08 13.00 -9.13
C MET A 75 -3.64 12.22 -10.38
N MET A 76 -3.67 12.85 -11.57
CA MET A 76 -3.18 12.22 -12.80
C MET A 76 -1.69 11.89 -12.72
N ARG A 77 -0.86 12.79 -12.16
CA ARG A 77 0.58 12.54 -11.95
C ARG A 77 0.81 11.38 -10.97
N ALA A 78 0.07 11.36 -9.86
CA ALA A 78 0.14 10.27 -8.89
C ALA A 78 -0.24 8.92 -9.53
N LEU A 79 -1.31 8.88 -10.33
CA LEU A 79 -1.70 7.68 -11.08
C LEU A 79 -0.62 7.24 -12.08
N GLY A 80 0.02 8.17 -12.78
CA GLY A 80 1.13 7.88 -13.69
C GLY A 80 2.34 7.27 -12.97
N GLN A 81 2.72 7.84 -11.83
CA GLN A 81 3.82 7.32 -11.00
C GLN A 81 3.49 5.95 -10.41
N ALA A 82 2.27 5.77 -9.87
CA ALA A 82 1.80 4.49 -9.37
C ALA A 82 1.79 3.43 -10.47
N ARG A 83 1.36 3.78 -11.69
CA ARG A 83 1.41 2.89 -12.86
C ARG A 83 2.84 2.47 -13.19
N THR A 84 3.79 3.41 -13.20
CA THR A 84 5.20 3.09 -13.43
C THR A 84 5.71 2.15 -12.36
N LEU A 85 5.42 2.41 -11.08
CA LEU A 85 5.82 1.56 -9.97
C LEU A 85 5.23 0.15 -10.07
N VAL A 86 3.95 0.00 -10.41
CA VAL A 86 3.34 -1.33 -10.63
C VAL A 86 4.03 -2.07 -11.77
N ARG A 87 4.42 -1.38 -12.85
CA ARG A 87 5.10 -2.02 -14.00
C ARG A 87 6.54 -2.41 -13.70
N THR A 88 7.28 -1.60 -12.96
CA THR A 88 8.70 -1.85 -12.63
C THR A 88 8.82 -2.80 -11.43
N TRP A 89 8.02 -2.56 -10.39
CA TRP A 89 8.00 -3.37 -9.18
C TRP A 89 7.10 -4.60 -9.28
N ARG A 90 6.33 -4.81 -10.36
CA ARG A 90 5.56 -6.05 -10.63
C ARG A 90 5.00 -6.74 -9.36
N PRO A 91 4.10 -6.09 -8.60
CA PRO A 91 3.51 -6.69 -7.42
C PRO A 91 2.73 -7.96 -7.79
N ASP A 92 2.75 -8.95 -6.90
CA ASP A 92 1.89 -10.14 -6.97
C ASP A 92 0.52 -9.88 -6.33
N VAL A 93 0.45 -8.90 -5.42
CA VAL A 93 -0.79 -8.44 -4.79
C VAL A 93 -0.66 -6.95 -4.42
N ILE A 94 -1.76 -6.22 -4.57
CA ILE A 94 -1.89 -4.85 -4.06
C ILE A 94 -2.89 -4.86 -2.90
N HIS A 95 -2.53 -4.27 -1.77
CA HIS A 95 -3.41 -4.12 -0.63
C HIS A 95 -3.61 -2.63 -0.30
N ALA A 96 -4.84 -2.13 -0.51
CA ALA A 96 -5.18 -0.74 -0.25
C ALA A 96 -5.88 -0.60 1.12
N HIS A 97 -5.47 0.41 1.88
CA HIS A 97 -6.02 0.72 3.20
C HIS A 97 -6.65 2.10 3.20
N MET A 98 -7.89 2.21 3.69
CA MET A 98 -8.71 3.44 3.76
C MET A 98 -9.43 3.80 2.44
N VAL A 99 -10.55 4.52 2.56
CA VAL A 99 -11.47 4.83 1.43
C VAL A 99 -10.77 5.49 0.24
N HIS A 100 -9.92 6.50 0.49
CA HIS A 100 -9.25 7.22 -0.58
C HIS A 100 -8.18 6.36 -1.29
N ALA A 101 -7.47 5.49 -0.56
CA ALA A 101 -6.56 4.53 -1.17
C ALA A 101 -7.31 3.48 -1.98
N ASN A 102 -8.47 3.01 -1.49
CA ASN A 102 -9.32 2.06 -2.20
C ASN A 102 -9.84 2.66 -3.52
N LEU A 103 -10.31 3.92 -3.51
CA LEU A 103 -10.75 4.60 -4.72
C LEU A 103 -9.60 4.81 -5.71
N PHE A 104 -8.43 5.23 -5.21
CA PHE A 104 -7.23 5.39 -6.02
C PHE A 104 -6.78 4.06 -6.64
N ALA A 105 -6.75 2.98 -5.87
CA ALA A 105 -6.36 1.66 -6.35
C ALA A 105 -7.32 1.12 -7.42
N ARG A 106 -8.63 1.37 -7.28
CA ARG A 106 -9.63 1.04 -8.31
C ARG A 106 -9.44 1.85 -9.59
N ALA A 107 -9.05 3.12 -9.49
CA ALA A 107 -8.68 3.91 -10.66
C ALA A 107 -7.40 3.35 -11.32
N LEU A 108 -6.43 2.93 -10.50
CA LEU A 108 -5.19 2.32 -10.96
C LEU A 108 -5.44 1.03 -11.74
N THR A 109 -6.34 0.14 -11.28
CA THR A 109 -6.67 -1.10 -11.99
C THR A 109 -7.29 -0.87 -13.38
N ARG A 110 -7.84 0.32 -13.65
CA ARG A 110 -8.38 0.67 -14.98
C ARG A 110 -7.31 1.12 -15.97
N ILE A 111 -6.14 1.54 -15.50
CA ILE A 111 -5.07 2.12 -16.34
C ILE A 111 -3.82 1.22 -16.42
N VAL A 112 -3.73 0.19 -15.58
CA VAL A 112 -2.68 -0.83 -15.65
C VAL A 112 -3.27 -2.19 -15.30
N LYS A 113 -2.77 -3.25 -15.95
CA LYS A 113 -3.12 -4.62 -15.59
C LYS A 113 -2.57 -4.89 -14.19
N CYS A 114 -3.43 -4.79 -13.19
CA CYS A 114 -3.06 -4.99 -11.81
C CYS A 114 -3.13 -6.47 -11.42
N PRO A 115 -2.28 -6.91 -10.48
CA PRO A 115 -2.49 -8.16 -9.75
C PRO A 115 -3.78 -8.08 -8.90
N PRO A 116 -4.18 -9.17 -8.21
CA PRO A 116 -5.28 -9.13 -7.24
C PRO A 116 -5.19 -7.92 -6.30
N LEU A 117 -6.31 -7.20 -6.16
CA LEU A 117 -6.44 -6.02 -5.30
C LEU A 117 -7.29 -6.38 -4.08
N VAL A 118 -6.73 -6.21 -2.88
CA VAL A 118 -7.44 -6.36 -1.61
C VAL A 118 -7.65 -4.98 -1.01
N CYS A 119 -8.90 -4.60 -0.72
CA CYS A 119 -9.24 -3.31 -0.15
C CYS A 119 -9.73 -3.48 1.29
N THR A 120 -9.13 -2.78 2.24
CA THR A 120 -9.63 -2.70 3.62
C THR A 120 -10.16 -1.31 3.89
N ALA A 121 -11.43 -1.22 4.28
CA ALA A 121 -12.04 -0.01 4.81
C ALA A 121 -11.82 0.03 6.32
N HIS A 122 -11.28 1.13 6.83
CA HIS A 122 -10.96 1.30 8.27
C HIS A 122 -11.78 2.42 8.92
N SER A 123 -13.00 2.68 8.43
CA SER A 123 -13.83 3.79 8.93
C SER A 123 -15.30 3.40 9.05
N PHE A 124 -15.88 3.54 10.24
CA PHE A 124 -17.33 3.49 10.50
C PHE A 124 -18.05 4.81 10.10
N ARG A 125 -17.29 5.88 9.84
CA ARG A 125 -17.76 7.16 9.28
C ARG A 125 -16.81 7.60 8.16
N GLU A 126 -17.30 7.55 6.93
CA GLU A 126 -16.54 7.85 5.71
C GLU A 126 -16.81 9.26 5.15
N GLY A 127 -17.56 10.09 5.89
CA GLY A 127 -17.80 11.50 5.60
C GLY A 127 -17.27 12.38 6.72
N GLY A 128 -16.28 13.22 6.39
CA GLY A 128 -15.95 14.38 7.21
C GLY A 128 -17.14 15.34 7.28
N ARG A 129 -17.23 16.09 8.38
CA ARG A 129 -18.19 17.18 8.55
C ARG A 129 -18.00 18.26 7.51
#